data_AF-A0AAN6NNF6-F1
#
_entry.id   AF-A0AAN6NNF6-F1
#
_cell.length_a   1.000
_cell.length_b   1.000
_cell.length_c   1.000
_cell.angle_alpha   90.00
_cell.angle_beta   90.00
_cell.angle_gamma   90.00
#
_symmetry.space_group_name_H-M   'P 1'
#
loop_
_entity.id
_entity.type
_entity.pdbx_description
1 polymer ?
#
loop_
_entity_poly.entity_id
_entity_poly.type
_entity_poly.pdbx_seq_one_letter_code
_entity_poly.pdbx_strand_id
1 'polypeptide(L)'
;YKPKSSLLNINKFIRVNYSFETWLPNLRAKLYIDSNAISNNKAQFFYIYNKLDNKIQVLVMPQLQQTSDSNSFNSKELIDQLNRIFDDPYKVQQAQNTLFTLK
;
A
#
# COMPACT_ATOMS: atom_id res chain seq x y z
N TYR A 1 -17.26 6.50 -26.04
CA TYR A 1 -16.33 6.38 -24.92
C TYR A 1 -16.36 4.96 -24.39
N LYS A 2 -15.31 4.14 -24.63
CA LYS A 2 -15.17 2.88 -23.90
C LYS A 2 -14.66 3.22 -22.49
N PRO A 3 -15.32 2.77 -21.41
CA PRO A 3 -14.75 2.95 -20.08
C PRO A 3 -13.40 2.24 -20.06
N LYS A 4 -12.32 2.98 -19.76
CA LYS A 4 -11.01 2.38 -19.51
C LYS A 4 -11.22 1.26 -18.48
N SER A 5 -10.70 0.08 -18.79
CA SER A 5 -10.70 -1.06 -17.89
C SER A 5 -9.81 -0.72 -16.69
N SER A 6 -10.38 0.03 -15.74
CA SER A 6 -9.77 0.24 -14.45
C SER A 6 -10.00 -1.06 -13.69
N LEU A 7 -8.92 -1.68 -13.20
CA LEU A 7 -9.02 -2.84 -12.31
C LEU A 7 -10.04 -2.57 -11.20
N LEU A 8 -10.70 -3.63 -10.70
CA LEU A 8 -11.60 -3.54 -9.55
C LEU A 8 -10.98 -2.70 -8.42
N ASN A 9 -11.80 -1.86 -7.80
CA ASN A 9 -11.33 -0.93 -6.78
C ASN A 9 -10.76 -1.73 -5.60
N ILE A 10 -9.49 -1.49 -5.24
CA ILE A 10 -8.86 -2.21 -4.14
C ILE A 10 -9.56 -1.87 -2.81
N ASN A 11 -9.72 -2.88 -1.96
CA ASN A 11 -10.22 -2.71 -0.61
C ASN A 11 -9.24 -1.92 0.25
N LYS A 12 -9.74 -1.29 1.32
CA LYS A 12 -8.87 -0.64 2.30
C LYS A 12 -8.00 -1.68 2.99
N PHE A 13 -6.76 -1.33 3.27
CA PHE A 13 -5.89 -2.15 4.11
C PHE A 13 -6.39 -2.09 5.55
N ILE A 14 -6.77 -3.25 6.07
CA ILE A 14 -7.23 -3.44 7.45
C ILE A 14 -6.28 -4.46 8.09
N ARG A 15 -5.74 -4.13 9.27
CA ARG A 15 -4.74 -4.95 9.99
C ARG A 15 -5.20 -6.38 10.35
N VAL A 16 -6.50 -6.67 10.22
CA VAL A 16 -7.15 -7.76 10.96
C VAL A 16 -7.12 -9.11 10.23
N ASN A 17 -7.16 -9.17 8.88
CA ASN A 17 -7.36 -10.47 8.20
C ASN A 17 -6.78 -10.61 6.77
N TYR A 18 -6.13 -9.59 6.20
CA TYR A 18 -5.48 -9.70 4.89
C TYR A 18 -4.02 -9.32 5.00
N SER A 19 -3.15 -10.26 4.61
CA SER A 19 -1.72 -10.08 4.59
C SER A 19 -1.41 -8.80 3.82
N PHE A 20 -0.73 -7.87 4.48
CA PHE A 20 -0.14 -6.71 3.82
C PHE A 20 0.56 -7.11 2.50
N GLU A 21 1.09 -8.34 2.47
CA GLU A 21 1.64 -9.06 1.33
C GLU A 21 0.72 -9.27 0.12
N THR A 22 -0.59 -9.44 0.30
CA THR A 22 -1.55 -9.56 -0.80
C THR A 22 -2.11 -8.19 -1.20
N TRP A 23 -2.25 -7.29 -0.23
CA TRP A 23 -2.76 -5.95 -0.49
C TRP A 23 -1.77 -5.08 -1.26
N LEU A 24 -0.48 -5.11 -0.88
CA LEU A 24 0.54 -4.24 -1.47
C LEU A 24 0.76 -4.49 -2.98
N PRO A 25 0.87 -5.74 -3.48
CA PRO A 25 0.93 -6.01 -4.90
C PRO A 25 -0.29 -5.51 -5.66
N ASN A 26 -1.50 -5.66 -5.09
CA ASN A 26 -2.74 -5.15 -5.68
C ASN A 26 -2.74 -3.61 -5.77
N LEU A 27 -2.26 -2.92 -4.73
CA LEU A 27 -2.06 -1.48 -4.76
C LEU A 27 -1.06 -1.08 -5.85
N ARG A 28 0.10 -1.74 -5.93
CA ARG A 28 1.13 -1.47 -6.95
C ARG A 28 0.61 -1.69 -8.36
N ALA A 29 -0.14 -2.76 -8.61
CA ALA A 29 -0.77 -3.03 -9.90
C ALA A 29 -1.79 -1.94 -10.28
N LYS A 30 -2.60 -1.50 -9.32
CA LYS A 30 -3.58 -0.42 -9.50
C LYS A 30 -2.89 0.90 -9.83
N LEU A 31 -1.84 1.26 -9.08
CA LEU A 31 -1.04 2.46 -9.37
C LEU A 31 -0.34 2.36 -10.72
N TYR A 32 0.16 1.19 -11.13
CA TYR A 32 0.80 1.00 -12.43
C TYR A 32 -0.18 1.25 -13.59
N ILE A 33 -1.36 0.63 -13.54
CA ILE A 33 -2.38 0.71 -14.61
C ILE A 33 -3.06 2.07 -14.63
N ASP A 34 -3.41 2.60 -13.46
CA ASP A 34 -4.12 3.86 -13.34
C ASP A 34 -3.18 5.05 -13.15
N SER A 35 -1.85 4.89 -13.22
CA SER A 35 -0.86 5.98 -13.06
C SER A 35 -1.18 7.16 -13.98
N ASN A 36 -1.53 6.89 -15.24
CA ASN A 36 -1.92 7.91 -16.21
C ASN A 36 -3.28 8.58 -15.91
N ALA A 37 -4.16 7.93 -15.14
CA ALA A 37 -5.42 8.50 -14.68
C ALA A 37 -5.28 9.25 -13.33
N ILE A 38 -4.39 8.77 -12.48
CA ILE A 38 -3.99 9.38 -11.20
C ILE A 38 -2.84 10.36 -11.50
N SER A 39 -3.21 11.39 -12.26
CA SER A 39 -2.40 12.43 -12.92
C SER A 39 -1.03 12.80 -12.32
N ASN A 40 -0.89 12.93 -10.99
CA ASN A 40 0.35 13.41 -10.36
C ASN A 40 0.69 12.69 -9.04
N ASN A 41 1.94 12.85 -8.59
CA ASN A 41 2.47 12.20 -7.39
C ASN A 41 1.65 12.50 -6.11
N LYS A 42 1.08 13.71 -6.02
CA LYS A 42 0.18 14.13 -4.93
C LYS A 42 -1.12 13.33 -4.95
N ALA A 43 -1.74 13.16 -6.11
CA ALA A 43 -2.93 12.36 -6.28
C ALA A 43 -2.66 10.88 -5.95
N GLN A 44 -1.50 10.35 -6.35
CA GLN A 44 -1.09 8.99 -5.99
C GLN A 44 -0.90 8.83 -4.47
N PHE A 45 -0.29 9.82 -3.81
CA PHE A 45 -0.10 9.81 -2.36
C PHE A 45 -1.44 9.77 -1.63
N PHE A 46 -2.36 10.68 -1.98
CA PHE A 46 -3.69 10.72 -1.36
C PHE A 46 -4.54 9.51 -1.70
N TYR A 47 -4.37 8.94 -2.90
CA TYR A 47 -5.01 7.68 -3.24
C TYR A 47 -4.57 6.56 -2.28
N ILE A 48 -3.26 6.38 -2.08
CA ILE A 48 -2.72 5.37 -1.16
C ILE A 48 -3.24 5.63 0.26
N TYR A 49 -3.14 6.87 0.74
CA TYR A 49 -3.61 7.26 2.08
C TYR A 49 -5.10 6.92 2.28
N ASN A 50 -5.96 7.21 1.29
CA ASN A 50 -7.39 6.88 1.34
C ASN A 50 -7.66 5.36 1.33
N LYS A 51 -6.70 4.56 0.87
CA LYS A 51 -6.77 3.09 0.89
C LYS A 51 -6.24 2.46 2.17
N LEU A 52 -5.87 3.26 3.17
CA LEU A 52 -5.56 2.81 4.51
C LEU A 52 -6.81 2.89 5.40
N ASP A 53 -6.97 1.95 6.32
CA ASP A 53 -7.93 2.08 7.42
C ASP A 53 -7.56 3.25 8.36
N ASN A 54 -8.54 3.82 9.04
CA ASN A 54 -8.34 4.97 9.95
C ASN A 54 -7.25 4.72 10.98
N LYS A 55 -7.14 3.50 11.53
CA LYS A 55 -6.10 3.16 12.51
C LYS A 55 -4.69 3.25 11.92
N ILE A 56 -4.55 2.93 10.63
CA ILE A 56 -3.27 2.92 9.91
C ILE A 56 -2.95 4.32 9.39
N GLN A 57 -3.97 5.10 9.00
CA GLN A 57 -3.84 6.51 8.68
C GLN A 57 -3.22 7.31 9.82
N VAL A 58 -3.63 7.04 11.07
CA VAL A 58 -3.04 7.67 12.26
C VAL A 58 -1.54 7.34 12.41
N LEU A 59 -1.09 6.15 11.99
CA LEU A 59 0.33 5.78 12.06
C LEU A 59 1.20 6.51 11.04
N VAL A 60 0.63 6.90 9.90
CA VAL A 60 1.34 7.62 8.82
C VAL A 60 1.08 9.13 8.83
N MET A 61 0.27 9.62 9.78
CA MET A 61 -0.05 11.05 9.93
C MET A 61 1.17 11.97 10.03
N PRO A 62 2.21 11.64 10.82
CA PRO A 62 3.41 12.47 10.90
C PRO A 62 4.08 12.64 9.53
N GLN A 63 4.08 11.59 8.71
CA GLN A 63 4.62 11.64 7.35
C GLN A 63 3.74 12.52 6.46
N LEU A 64 2.41 12.41 6.54
CA LEU A 64 1.49 13.29 5.79
C LEU A 64 1.73 14.76 6.13
N GLN A 65 1.94 15.11 7.40
CA GLN A 65 2.24 16.48 7.83
C GLN A 65 3.55 16.98 7.21
N GLN A 66 4.65 16.23 7.37
CA GLN A 66 5.95 16.58 6.77
C GLN A 66 5.89 16.75 5.26
N THR A 67 5.16 15.86 4.59
CA THR A 67 4.96 15.88 3.12
C THR A 67 4.15 17.10 2.69
N SER A 68 3.19 17.52 3.51
CA SER A 68 2.35 18.70 3.26
C SER A 68 3.14 19.99 3.46
N ASP A 69 3.95 20.06 4.53
CA ASP A 69 4.78 21.22 4.84
C ASP A 69 5.87 21.45 3.79
N SER A 70 6.47 20.37 3.29
CA SER A 70 7.50 20.41 2.23
C SER A 70 6.93 20.47 0.81
N ASN A 71 5.61 20.29 0.66
CA ASN A 71 4.90 20.12 -0.62
C ASN A 71 5.51 19.02 -1.53
N SER A 72 6.21 18.04 -0.94
CA SER A 72 6.93 16.99 -1.66
C SER A 72 6.24 15.63 -1.48
N PHE A 73 5.21 15.36 -2.29
CA PHE A 73 4.41 14.13 -2.19
C PHE A 73 5.12 12.92 -2.79
N ASN A 74 5.76 12.11 -1.94
CA ASN A 74 6.46 10.90 -2.34
C ASN A 74 5.69 9.63 -1.96
N SER A 75 4.97 9.06 -2.93
CA SER A 75 4.22 7.81 -2.75
C SER A 75 5.13 6.61 -2.43
N LYS A 76 6.39 6.64 -2.88
CA LYS A 76 7.35 5.56 -2.62
C LYS A 76 7.74 5.53 -1.15
N GLU A 77 8.03 6.68 -0.56
CA GLU A 77 8.37 6.77 0.87
C GLU A 77 7.23 6.32 1.78
N LEU A 78 5.98 6.63 1.42
CA LEU A 78 4.81 6.13 2.15
C LEU A 78 4.71 4.61 2.08
N ILE A 79 4.91 4.03 0.89
CA ILE A 79 4.92 2.57 0.72
C ILE A 79 6.09 1.92 1.49
N ASP A 80 7.28 2.53 1.47
CA ASP A 80 8.46 2.04 2.19
C ASP A 80 8.24 2.08 3.71
N GLN A 81 7.57 3.12 4.24
CA GLN A 81 7.19 3.17 5.65
C GLN A 81 6.17 2.08 5.99
N LEU A 82 5.15 1.87 5.15
CA LEU A 82 4.18 0.79 5.36
C LEU A 82 4.86 -0.59 5.34
N ASN A 83 5.82 -0.83 4.44
CA ASN A 83 6.63 -2.04 4.45
C ASN A 83 7.36 -2.22 5.78
N ARG A 84 8.02 -1.19 6.30
CA ARG A 84 8.73 -1.31 7.58
C ARG A 84 7.81 -1.64 8.77
N ILE A 85 6.56 -1.18 8.74
CA ILE A 85 5.61 -1.38 9.85
C ILE A 85 4.92 -2.74 9.76
N PHE A 86 4.60 -3.21 8.55
CA PHE A 86 3.70 -4.35 8.33
C PHE A 86 4.34 -5.54 7.61
N ASP A 87 5.55 -5.42 7.11
CA ASP A 87 6.28 -6.57 6.56
C ASP A 87 6.78 -7.46 7.71
N ASP A 88 6.46 -8.75 7.65
CA ASP A 88 6.93 -9.73 8.64
C ASP A 88 8.37 -10.16 8.27
N PRO A 89 9.39 -9.85 9.08
CA PRO A 89 10.77 -10.24 8.79
C PRO A 89 10.99 -11.77 8.85
N TYR A 90 10.11 -12.53 9.52
CA TYR A 90 10.23 -13.97 9.69
C TYR A 90 9.42 -14.80 8.71
N LYS A 91 8.63 -14.18 7.84
CA LYS A 91 7.74 -14.87 6.89
C LYS A 91 8.44 -15.90 6.00
N VAL A 92 9.67 -15.61 5.57
CA VAL A 92 10.45 -16.52 4.71
C VAL A 92 10.84 -17.76 5.50
N GLN A 93 11.22 -17.60 6.77
CA GLN A 93 11.55 -18.72 7.65
C GLN A 93 10.29 -19.50 8.05
N GLN A 94 9.16 -18.85 8.29
CA GLN A 94 7.89 -19.53 8.57
C GLN A 94 7.41 -20.35 7.37
N ALA A 95 7.51 -19.80 6.15
CA ALA A 95 7.19 -20.52 4.93
C ALA A 95 8.10 -21.75 4.74
N GLN A 96 9.40 -21.59 4.98
CA GLN A 96 10.37 -22.70 4.95
C GLN A 96 10.04 -23.77 5.99
N ASN A 97 9.82 -23.38 7.25
CA ASN A 97 9.48 -24.32 8.33
C ASN A 97 8.18 -25.07 8.04
N THR A 98 7.16 -24.39 7.50
CA THR A 98 5.89 -25.03 7.11
C THR A 98 6.11 -26.06 5.99
N LEU A 99 6.91 -25.71 4.97
CA LEU A 99 7.32 -26.63 3.90
C LEU A 99 8.08 -27.86 4.43
N PHE A 100 8.94 -27.69 5.46
CA PHE A 100 9.65 -28.80 6.09
C PHE A 100 8.72 -29.70 6.92
N THR A 101 7.70 -29.15 7.57
CA THR A 101 6.71 -29.94 8.33
C THR A 101 5.67 -30.66 7.46
N LEU A 102 5.57 -30.32 6.17
CA LEU A 102 4.66 -30.93 5.20
C LEU A 102 5.32 -32.06 4.39
N LYS A 103 6.61 -32.35 4.62
CA LYS A 103 7.34 -33.50 4.08
C LYS A 103 7.34 -34.66 5.07
#